data_AF-A0A1Y5JQN1-F1
#
_entry.id   AF-A0A1Y5JQN1-F1
#
_cell.length_a   1.000
_cell.length_b   1.000
_cell.length_c   1.000
_cell.angle_alpha   90.00
_cell.angle_beta   90.00
_cell.angle_gamma   90.00
#
_symmetry.space_group_name_H-M   'P 1'
#
loop_
_entity.id
_entity.type
_entity.pdbx_description
1 polymer ?
#
loop_
_entity_poly.entity_id
_entity_poly.type
_entity_poly.pdbx_seq_one_letter_code
_entity_poly.pdbx_strand_id
1 'polypeptide(L)'
;MAMYGIIPKFLVRWNSSMSRCICSPDMMEAGPYGVVDPILDRDEGIARMQWSDEKKRASMSDMKAIESFFDVQLPTLYIDVQLQHHGARPRPTRFNTDLRTGAAIKSFLPVTKEYTINVFAVSSWLSGRIGTNMIPFAGDSAGNYLCLYYQYRQGEPVVVFWNHEKEYTYEFVADSFGEFLGLLY
;
A
#
# COMPACT_ATOMS: atom_id res chain seq x y z
N MET A 1 -24.71 -24.66 -37.35
CA MET A 1 -25.61 -23.80 -36.53
C MET A 1 -24.85 -22.56 -36.16
N ALA A 2 -24.97 -21.52 -36.98
CA ALA A 2 -24.36 -20.22 -36.73
C ALA A 2 -25.37 -19.35 -35.98
N MET A 3 -25.03 -18.90 -34.78
CA MET A 3 -25.85 -17.95 -34.03
C MET A 3 -25.51 -16.53 -34.49
N TYR A 4 -26.48 -15.92 -35.17
CA TYR A 4 -26.59 -14.48 -35.37
C TYR A 4 -26.95 -13.81 -34.04
N GLY A 5 -26.30 -12.69 -33.71
CA GLY A 5 -26.54 -11.96 -32.46
C GLY A 5 -26.02 -10.52 -32.48
N ILE A 6 -26.68 -9.68 -33.28
CA ILE A 6 -27.10 -8.29 -32.98
C ILE A 6 -26.01 -7.30 -32.50
N ILE A 7 -25.62 -6.41 -33.43
CA ILE A 7 -24.86 -5.18 -33.19
C ILE A 7 -25.85 -4.03 -32.91
N PRO A 8 -25.80 -3.33 -31.76
CA PRO A 8 -26.59 -2.12 -31.57
C PRO A 8 -25.95 -0.91 -32.28
N LYS A 9 -26.67 -0.36 -33.25
CA LYS A 9 -26.38 0.94 -33.89
C LYS A 9 -26.59 2.06 -32.88
N PHE A 10 -25.52 2.72 -32.44
CA PHE A 10 -25.64 4.03 -31.80
C PHE A 10 -25.71 5.12 -32.87
N LEU A 11 -26.90 5.71 -32.97
CA LEU A 11 -27.24 6.81 -33.85
C LEU A 11 -26.68 8.11 -33.26
N VAL A 12 -25.60 8.65 -33.83
CA VAL A 12 -25.08 9.98 -33.47
C VAL A 12 -26.02 11.03 -34.06
N ARG A 13 -26.74 11.77 -33.21
CA ARG A 13 -27.48 12.97 -33.59
C ARG A 13 -26.73 14.19 -33.06
N TRP A 14 -26.08 14.91 -33.97
CA TRP A 14 -25.52 16.24 -33.73
C TRP A 14 -26.68 17.25 -33.73
N ASN A 15 -26.74 18.14 -32.73
CA ASN A 15 -27.62 19.30 -32.78
C ASN A 15 -26.82 20.56 -32.41
N SER A 16 -26.94 21.56 -33.27
CA SER A 16 -26.16 22.79 -33.26
C SER A 16 -27.08 23.92 -32.81
N SER A 17 -26.81 24.59 -31.68
CA SER A 17 -27.22 25.98 -31.41
C SER A 17 -26.90 26.44 -29.98
N MET A 18 -25.96 27.38 -29.89
CA MET A 18 -25.92 28.58 -29.03
C MET A 18 -26.23 28.56 -27.51
N SER A 19 -25.27 29.13 -26.79
CA SER A 19 -25.40 30.20 -25.77
C SER A 19 -25.72 29.85 -24.31
N ARG A 20 -24.67 30.04 -23.48
CA ARG A 20 -24.60 30.31 -22.03
C ARG A 20 -25.94 30.38 -21.26
N CYS A 21 -26.04 29.53 -20.24
CA CYS A 21 -26.79 29.81 -19.01
C CYS A 21 -25.87 29.63 -17.80
N ILE A 22 -25.83 30.66 -16.93
CA ILE A 22 -25.22 30.63 -15.60
C ILE A 22 -26.35 30.23 -14.64
N CYS A 23 -26.15 29.18 -13.85
CA CYS A 23 -26.80 28.93 -12.55
C CYS A 23 -26.07 27.78 -11.83
N SER A 24 -25.44 28.06 -10.69
CA SER A 24 -25.19 27.07 -9.61
C SER A 24 -26.41 27.05 -8.68
N PRO A 25 -26.55 26.15 -7.67
CA PRO A 25 -25.77 24.96 -7.29
C PRO A 25 -26.65 23.69 -7.07
N ASP A 26 -26.01 22.58 -6.71
CA ASP A 26 -26.57 21.32 -6.18
C ASP A 26 -27.50 20.50 -7.07
N MET A 27 -26.94 19.41 -7.63
CA MET A 27 -27.58 18.08 -7.56
C MET A 27 -26.50 17.01 -7.47
N MET A 28 -26.35 16.47 -6.26
CA MET A 28 -25.72 15.18 -6.05
C MET A 28 -26.63 14.10 -6.65
N GLU A 29 -26.20 13.51 -7.76
CA GLU A 29 -26.71 12.22 -8.21
C GLU A 29 -25.62 11.19 -7.89
N ALA A 30 -25.66 10.68 -6.66
CA ALA A 30 -24.83 9.57 -6.23
C ALA A 30 -25.41 8.27 -6.82
N GLY A 31 -24.70 7.70 -7.81
CA GLY A 31 -24.98 6.35 -8.31
C GLY A 31 -24.64 5.26 -7.28
N PRO A 32 -25.23 4.05 -7.38
CA PRO A 32 -25.23 3.02 -6.33
C PRO A 32 -23.90 2.26 -6.14
N TYR A 33 -22.81 2.74 -6.74
CA TYR A 33 -21.48 2.20 -6.55
C TYR A 33 -20.60 3.35 -6.08
N GLY A 34 -20.47 3.42 -4.75
CA GLY A 34 -19.64 4.39 -4.06
C GLY A 34 -18.25 4.41 -4.66
N VAL A 35 -17.76 5.64 -4.83
CA VAL A 35 -16.41 6.03 -5.22
C VAL A 35 -15.39 5.01 -4.73
N VAL A 36 -14.81 4.23 -5.65
CA VAL A 36 -13.48 3.66 -5.41
C VAL A 36 -12.58 4.87 -5.27
N ASP A 37 -12.06 5.13 -4.06
CA ASP A 37 -11.07 6.19 -3.88
C ASP A 37 -9.97 5.93 -4.91
N PRO A 38 -9.77 6.84 -5.88
CA PRO A 38 -8.68 6.68 -6.83
C PRO A 38 -7.42 6.71 -5.98
N ILE A 39 -6.61 5.65 -6.06
CA ILE A 39 -5.24 5.50 -5.54
C ILE A 39 -4.77 6.82 -4.92
N LEU A 40 -4.77 6.92 -3.59
CA LEU A 40 -4.41 8.14 -2.87
C LEU A 40 -3.20 8.77 -3.56
N ASP A 41 -3.32 10.02 -4.00
CA ASP A 41 -2.18 10.75 -4.54
C ASP A 41 -1.04 10.66 -3.52
N ARG A 42 0.19 10.46 -4.00
CA ARG A 42 1.36 10.12 -3.15
C ARG A 42 1.50 11.09 -1.98
N ASP A 43 1.24 12.36 -2.25
CA ASP A 43 1.33 13.43 -1.26
C ASP A 43 0.16 13.42 -0.26
N GLU A 44 -1.05 13.06 -0.68
CA GLU A 44 -2.21 12.98 0.21
C GLU A 44 -2.12 11.82 1.21
N GLY A 45 -1.66 10.65 0.76
CA GLY A 45 -1.54 9.47 1.61
C GLY A 45 -0.55 9.69 2.77
N ILE A 46 0.57 10.37 2.50
CA ILE A 46 1.54 10.75 3.53
C ILE A 46 0.99 11.86 4.44
N ALA A 47 0.37 12.89 3.85
CA ALA A 47 -0.12 14.06 4.58
C ALA A 47 -1.27 13.76 5.56
N ARG A 48 -2.05 12.72 5.31
CA ARG A 48 -3.15 12.29 6.22
C ARG A 48 -2.63 11.63 7.50
N MET A 49 -1.38 11.20 7.54
CA MET A 49 -0.81 10.50 8.70
C MET A 49 -0.08 11.45 9.63
N GLN A 50 -0.19 11.16 10.92
CA GLN A 50 0.72 11.69 11.93
C GLN A 50 1.84 10.68 12.14
N TRP A 51 3.06 11.19 12.26
CA TRP A 51 4.26 10.37 12.43
C TRP A 51 4.92 10.70 13.76
N SER A 52 5.46 9.68 14.43
CA SER A 52 6.22 9.88 15.67
C SER A 52 7.36 8.88 15.80
N ASP A 53 8.31 9.18 16.69
CA ASP A 53 9.47 8.33 17.00
C ASP A 53 10.38 8.02 15.80
N GLU A 54 10.47 8.97 14.85
CA GLU A 54 11.35 8.89 13.68
C GLU A 54 12.78 8.54 14.08
N LYS A 55 13.42 7.77 13.21
CA LYS A 55 14.83 7.42 13.30
C LYS A 55 15.68 8.46 12.60
N LYS A 56 17.01 8.33 12.78
CA LYS A 56 17.98 9.14 12.05
C LYS A 56 17.70 8.99 10.56
N ARG A 57 17.64 10.11 9.83
CA ARG A 57 17.20 10.18 8.44
C ARG A 57 17.86 9.10 7.56
N ALA A 58 17.04 8.35 6.83
CA ALA A 58 17.50 7.43 5.80
C ALA A 58 17.91 8.19 4.52
N SER A 59 18.73 7.54 3.71
CA SER A 59 19.23 8.05 2.45
C SER A 59 18.76 7.22 1.27
N MET A 60 18.85 7.78 0.07
CA MET A 60 18.58 7.02 -1.16
C MET A 60 19.57 5.84 -1.33
N SER A 61 20.79 5.94 -0.80
CA SER A 61 21.72 4.80 -0.76
C SER A 61 21.21 3.65 0.09
N ASP A 62 20.48 3.94 1.19
CA ASP A 62 19.88 2.89 2.02
C ASP A 62 18.75 2.16 1.28
N MET A 63 17.93 2.89 0.51
CA MET A 63 16.89 2.30 -0.34
C MET A 63 17.51 1.38 -1.40
N LYS A 64 18.54 1.85 -2.10
CA LYS A 64 19.27 1.06 -3.10
C LYS A 64 19.93 -0.17 -2.49
N ALA A 65 20.39 -0.09 -1.23
CA ALA A 65 20.94 -1.25 -0.53
C ALA A 65 19.86 -2.31 -0.25
N ILE A 66 18.62 -1.90 0.05
CA ILE A 66 17.48 -2.83 0.17
C ILE A 66 17.16 -3.45 -1.18
N GLU A 67 16.96 -2.64 -2.22
CA GLU A 67 16.69 -3.13 -3.58
C GLU A 67 17.73 -4.14 -4.06
N SER A 68 19.02 -3.83 -3.85
CA SER A 68 20.12 -4.74 -4.19
C SER A 68 20.16 -6.01 -3.35
N PHE A 69 19.73 -5.95 -2.08
CA PHE A 69 19.74 -7.12 -1.20
C PHE A 69 18.61 -8.10 -1.53
N PHE A 70 17.43 -7.59 -1.91
CA PHE A 70 16.27 -8.41 -2.24
C PHE A 70 16.10 -8.67 -3.74
N ASP A 71 16.89 -8.00 -4.61
CA ASP A 71 16.78 -8.07 -6.07
C ASP A 71 15.38 -7.67 -6.58
N VAL A 72 14.91 -6.50 -6.12
CA VAL A 72 13.59 -5.92 -6.44
C VAL A 72 13.67 -4.41 -6.72
N GLN A 73 12.55 -3.82 -7.13
CA GLN A 73 12.33 -2.37 -7.10
C GLN A 73 11.33 -2.04 -6.00
N LEU A 74 11.67 -1.08 -5.13
CA LEU A 74 10.76 -0.69 -4.04
C LEU A 74 9.63 0.22 -4.55
N PRO A 75 8.42 0.15 -3.96
CA PRO A 75 7.35 1.10 -4.26
C PRO A 75 7.83 2.52 -3.98
N THR A 76 7.60 3.46 -4.90
CA THR A 76 8.11 4.83 -4.71
C THR A 76 7.54 5.48 -3.46
N LEU A 77 6.27 5.24 -3.15
CA LEU A 77 5.65 5.77 -1.94
C LEU A 77 6.27 5.20 -0.65
N TYR A 78 6.73 3.95 -0.68
CA TYR A 78 7.48 3.37 0.44
C TYR A 78 8.83 4.06 0.63
N ILE A 79 9.53 4.34 -0.47
CA ILE A 79 10.77 5.12 -0.45
C ILE A 79 10.52 6.50 0.15
N ASP A 80 9.49 7.21 -0.32
CA ASP A 80 9.16 8.56 0.13
C ASP A 80 8.87 8.59 1.64
N VAL A 81 8.08 7.64 2.15
CA VAL A 81 7.83 7.51 3.59
C VAL A 81 9.12 7.23 4.36
N GLN A 82 10.00 6.33 3.89
CA GLN A 82 11.23 6.04 4.62
C GLN A 82 12.24 7.20 4.59
N LEU A 83 12.25 8.03 3.55
CA LEU A 83 13.11 9.21 3.48
C LEU A 83 12.61 10.37 4.37
N GLN A 84 11.29 10.48 4.57
CA GLN A 84 10.66 11.55 5.34
C GLN A 84 10.42 11.15 6.81
N HIS A 85 9.97 9.92 7.05
CA HIS A 85 9.52 9.38 8.33
C HIS A 85 10.18 8.02 8.63
N HIS A 86 11.51 7.97 8.50
CA HIS A 86 12.30 6.76 8.63
C HIS A 86 11.98 5.99 9.92
N GLY A 87 11.51 4.74 9.79
CA GLY A 87 11.24 3.85 10.92
C GLY A 87 10.24 4.40 11.95
N ALA A 88 9.39 5.33 11.54
CA ALA A 88 8.44 6.01 12.39
C ALA A 88 7.25 5.12 12.78
N ARG A 89 6.46 5.60 13.73
CA ARG A 89 5.15 5.06 14.08
C ARG A 89 4.08 5.88 13.34
N PRO A 90 3.28 5.28 12.46
CA PRO A 90 2.15 5.98 11.87
C PRO A 90 1.04 6.16 12.93
N ARG A 91 0.21 7.18 12.75
CA ARG A 91 -1.09 7.34 13.38
C ARG A 91 -2.04 7.87 12.30
N PRO A 92 -3.15 7.18 12.00
CA PRO A 92 -3.67 5.96 12.61
C PRO A 92 -2.78 4.71 12.51
N THR A 93 -3.04 3.70 13.34
CA THR A 93 -2.22 2.47 13.41
C THR A 93 -2.97 1.20 13.07
N ARG A 94 -4.31 1.21 13.10
CA ARG A 94 -5.09 -0.03 12.97
C ARG A 94 -5.48 -0.28 11.53
N PHE A 95 -5.62 -1.54 11.19
CA PHE A 95 -6.15 -2.00 9.92
C PHE A 95 -6.89 -3.31 10.13
N ASN A 96 -7.68 -3.68 9.12
CA ASN A 96 -8.39 -4.94 9.07
C ASN A 96 -7.82 -5.81 7.95
N THR A 97 -8.01 -7.12 8.07
CA THR A 97 -7.94 -8.08 6.96
C THR A 97 -9.29 -8.76 6.87
N ASP A 98 -9.50 -9.58 5.83
CA ASP A 98 -10.71 -10.41 5.74
C ASP A 98 -10.87 -11.39 6.90
N LEU A 99 -9.76 -11.69 7.61
CA LEU A 99 -9.72 -12.69 8.67
C LEU A 99 -9.62 -12.09 10.07
N ARG A 100 -9.28 -10.79 10.20
CA ARG A 100 -9.17 -10.13 11.50
C ARG A 100 -9.52 -8.66 11.47
N THR A 101 -10.05 -8.19 12.59
CA THR A 101 -10.36 -6.77 12.82
C THR A 101 -9.43 -6.16 13.87
N GLY A 102 -8.97 -4.94 13.63
CA GLY A 102 -8.21 -4.15 14.61
C GLY A 102 -6.77 -4.59 14.82
N ALA A 103 -6.17 -5.25 13.82
CA ALA A 103 -4.72 -5.43 13.78
C ALA A 103 -4.04 -4.06 13.86
N ALA A 104 -2.87 -3.95 14.49
CA ALA A 104 -2.26 -2.66 14.74
C ALA A 104 -0.76 -2.70 14.49
N ILE A 105 -0.25 -1.66 13.85
CA ILE A 105 1.17 -1.49 13.61
C ILE A 105 1.79 -0.77 14.79
N LYS A 106 2.95 -1.25 15.24
CA LYS A 106 3.74 -0.56 16.25
C LYS A 106 4.66 0.47 15.62
N SER A 107 5.40 0.08 14.58
CA SER A 107 6.34 0.95 13.88
C SER A 107 6.74 0.37 12.53
N PHE A 108 7.14 1.24 11.62
CA PHE A 108 7.86 0.83 10.42
C PHE A 108 9.27 0.40 10.78
N LEU A 109 9.80 -0.56 10.03
CA LEU A 109 11.14 -1.06 10.23
C LEU A 109 12.15 -0.06 9.68
N PRO A 110 13.18 0.28 10.47
CA PRO A 110 14.31 1.04 9.95
C PRO A 110 14.98 0.28 8.80
N VAL A 111 15.42 1.04 7.80
CA VAL A 111 16.07 0.54 6.59
C VAL A 111 17.60 0.49 6.70
N THR A 112 18.17 0.97 7.81
CA THR A 112 19.61 1.01 8.04
C THR A 112 20.06 -0.09 9.01
N LYS A 113 21.28 -0.61 8.81
CA LYS A 113 21.89 -1.62 9.69
C LYS A 113 22.37 -1.09 11.04
N GLU A 114 22.24 0.22 11.27
CA GLU A 114 22.60 0.86 12.55
C GLU A 114 21.67 0.42 13.71
N TYR A 115 20.45 -0.02 13.38
CA TYR A 115 19.45 -0.47 14.37
C TYR A 115 19.47 -1.98 14.55
N THR A 116 19.27 -2.46 15.77
CA THR A 116 19.22 -3.91 16.07
C THR A 116 18.04 -4.61 15.40
N ILE A 117 16.89 -3.92 15.35
CA ILE A 117 15.70 -4.35 14.62
C ILE A 117 15.58 -3.43 13.40
N ASN A 118 15.84 -4.00 12.23
CA ASN A 118 15.80 -3.33 10.92
C ASN A 118 15.33 -4.33 9.85
N VAL A 119 15.03 -3.84 8.64
CA VAL A 119 14.54 -4.67 7.53
C VAL A 119 15.43 -5.90 7.27
N PHE A 120 16.75 -5.74 7.25
CA PHE A 120 17.69 -6.86 7.02
C PHE A 120 17.68 -7.88 8.16
N ALA A 121 17.74 -7.40 9.40
CA ALA A 121 17.77 -8.27 10.58
C ALA A 121 16.47 -9.08 10.72
N VAL A 122 15.32 -8.42 10.52
CA VAL A 122 14.01 -9.08 10.55
C VAL A 122 13.87 -10.06 9.39
N SER A 123 14.31 -9.70 8.18
CA SER A 123 14.28 -10.62 7.03
C SER A 123 15.14 -11.87 7.27
N SER A 124 16.31 -11.71 7.86
CA SER A 124 17.16 -12.84 8.25
C SER A 124 16.50 -13.71 9.32
N TRP A 125 15.82 -13.11 10.29
CA TRP A 125 15.11 -13.85 11.35
C TRP A 125 13.88 -14.60 10.82
N LEU A 126 13.17 -14.02 9.85
CA LEU A 126 12.04 -14.64 9.16
C LEU A 126 12.46 -15.62 8.06
N SER A 127 13.75 -15.78 7.78
CA SER A 127 14.25 -16.72 6.79
C SER A 127 13.78 -18.14 7.11
N GLY A 128 13.15 -18.79 6.14
CA GLY A 128 12.52 -20.11 6.32
C GLY A 128 11.11 -20.06 6.94
N ARG A 129 10.58 -18.90 7.31
CA ARG A 129 9.19 -18.71 7.81
C ARG A 129 8.31 -17.93 6.83
N ILE A 130 8.93 -17.10 5.99
CA ILE A 130 8.30 -16.36 4.89
C ILE A 130 9.00 -16.69 3.57
N GLY A 131 8.34 -16.44 2.44
CA GLY A 131 8.93 -16.58 1.11
C GLY A 131 10.08 -15.60 0.88
N THR A 132 11.06 -15.97 0.05
CA THR A 132 12.22 -15.12 -0.26
C THR A 132 11.88 -13.83 -1.02
N ASN A 133 10.65 -13.74 -1.54
CA ASN A 133 10.09 -12.59 -2.23
C ASN A 133 9.20 -11.71 -1.33
N MET A 134 9.30 -11.87 0.00
CA MET A 134 8.59 -11.08 0.98
C MET A 134 9.57 -10.18 1.74
N ILE A 135 9.31 -8.88 1.76
CA ILE A 135 10.15 -7.89 2.47
C ILE A 135 9.35 -7.34 3.66
N PRO A 136 9.71 -7.68 4.91
CA PRO A 136 9.06 -7.11 6.07
C PRO A 136 9.36 -5.60 6.13
N PHE A 137 8.31 -4.79 6.35
CA PHE A 137 8.45 -3.34 6.40
C PHE A 137 7.86 -2.70 7.66
N ALA A 138 6.98 -3.40 8.38
CA ALA A 138 6.43 -2.91 9.64
C ALA A 138 6.17 -4.09 10.59
N GLY A 139 6.30 -3.83 11.90
CA GLY A 139 6.04 -4.81 12.95
C GLY A 139 4.95 -4.34 13.91
N ASP A 140 4.27 -5.29 14.54
CA ASP A 140 3.36 -5.03 15.65
C ASP A 140 4.01 -5.26 17.03
N SER A 141 3.22 -5.20 18.10
CA SER A 141 3.70 -5.46 19.46
C SER A 141 3.73 -6.95 19.83
N ALA A 142 3.14 -7.82 19.00
CA ALA A 142 3.03 -9.26 19.22
C ALA A 142 4.05 -10.07 18.41
N GLY A 143 4.92 -9.42 17.63
CA GLY A 143 5.94 -10.10 16.82
C GLY A 143 5.45 -10.53 15.43
N ASN A 144 4.31 -10.00 14.99
CA ASN A 144 3.83 -10.15 13.62
C ASN A 144 4.40 -9.04 12.73
N TYR A 145 4.39 -9.28 11.42
CA TYR A 145 4.97 -8.36 10.45
C TYR A 145 4.06 -8.15 9.24
N LEU A 146 4.03 -6.92 8.75
CA LEU A 146 3.56 -6.63 7.41
C LEU A 146 4.73 -6.72 6.43
N CYS A 147 4.47 -7.33 5.29
CA CYS A 147 5.44 -7.59 4.25
C CYS A 147 4.97 -7.06 2.90
N LEU A 148 5.90 -6.53 2.11
CA LEU A 148 5.75 -6.33 0.68
C LEU A 148 5.99 -7.68 0.00
N TYR A 149 4.97 -8.24 -0.64
CA TYR A 149 5.04 -9.54 -1.29
C TYR A 149 5.09 -9.39 -2.81
N TYR A 150 6.25 -9.70 -3.39
CA TYR A 150 6.50 -9.59 -4.82
C TYR A 150 6.12 -10.88 -5.54
N GLN A 151 4.97 -10.91 -6.19
CA GLN A 151 4.59 -12.04 -7.06
C GLN A 151 5.55 -12.16 -8.27
N TYR A 152 6.01 -11.02 -8.76
CA TYR A 152 7.01 -10.91 -9.83
C TYR A 152 8.11 -9.93 -9.41
N ARG A 153 9.37 -10.21 -9.77
CA ARG A 153 10.54 -9.39 -9.36
C ARG A 153 10.47 -7.91 -9.74
N GLN A 154 9.76 -7.59 -10.83
CA GLN A 154 9.62 -6.23 -11.36
C GLN A 154 8.17 -5.70 -11.28
N GLY A 155 7.31 -6.33 -10.48
CA GLY A 155 5.92 -5.90 -10.28
C GLY A 155 5.74 -5.07 -9.01
N GLU A 156 4.62 -4.35 -8.94
CA GLU A 156 4.16 -3.74 -7.69
C GLU A 156 3.86 -4.86 -6.67
N PRO A 157 4.43 -4.81 -5.46
CA PRO A 157 4.15 -5.80 -4.43
C PRO A 157 2.78 -5.56 -3.79
N VAL A 158 2.09 -6.65 -3.46
CA VAL A 158 0.92 -6.59 -2.59
C VAL A 158 1.37 -6.49 -1.13
N VAL A 159 0.51 -5.95 -0.26
CA VAL A 159 0.75 -5.92 1.18
C VAL A 159 0.07 -7.11 1.82
N VAL A 160 0.85 -7.87 2.61
CA VAL A 160 0.35 -9.02 3.35
C VAL A 160 0.78 -8.96 4.80
N PHE A 161 -0.03 -9.54 5.67
CA PHE A 161 0.28 -9.70 7.09
C PHE A 161 0.72 -11.13 7.37
N TRP A 162 1.93 -11.29 7.89
CA TRP A 162 2.45 -12.54 8.39
C TRP A 162 2.21 -12.64 9.90
N ASN A 163 1.54 -13.72 10.31
CA ASN A 163 1.25 -14.02 11.72
C ASN A 163 2.25 -15.05 12.26
N HIS A 164 2.94 -14.71 13.35
CA HIS A 164 3.97 -15.57 13.93
C HIS A 164 3.44 -16.88 14.52
N GLU A 165 2.16 -16.95 14.89
CA GLU A 165 1.53 -18.16 15.43
C GLU A 165 1.10 -19.13 14.33
N LYS A 166 0.96 -18.64 13.09
CA LYS A 166 0.53 -19.44 11.93
C LYS A 166 1.63 -19.46 10.87
N GLU A 167 2.70 -20.20 11.19
CA GLU A 167 3.87 -20.34 10.32
C GLU A 167 3.47 -20.72 8.88
N TYR A 168 4.22 -20.20 7.90
CA TYR A 168 4.01 -20.41 6.46
C TYR A 168 2.68 -19.89 5.88
N THR A 169 1.92 -19.10 6.63
CA THR A 169 0.70 -18.46 6.14
C THR A 169 0.80 -16.93 6.23
N TYR A 170 0.08 -16.26 5.35
CA TYR A 170 -0.07 -14.81 5.36
C TYR A 170 -1.50 -14.45 4.96
N GLU A 171 -1.92 -13.25 5.34
CA GLU A 171 -3.23 -12.70 5.03
C GLU A 171 -3.06 -11.52 4.10
N PHE A 172 -3.86 -11.45 3.04
CA PHE A 172 -3.89 -10.29 2.16
C PHE A 172 -4.39 -9.06 2.93
N VAL A 173 -3.82 -7.90 2.62
CA VAL A 173 -4.19 -6.61 3.24
C VAL A 173 -4.55 -5.58 2.17
N ALA A 174 -3.71 -5.39 1.15
CA ALA A 174 -3.93 -4.39 0.10
C ALA A 174 -3.16 -4.75 -1.18
N ASP A 175 -3.59 -4.23 -2.33
CA ASP A 175 -2.93 -4.45 -3.63
C ASP A 175 -1.65 -3.62 -3.80
N SER A 176 -1.48 -2.57 -2.99
CA SER A 176 -0.27 -1.73 -3.00
C SER A 176 0.04 -1.14 -1.62
N PHE A 177 1.27 -0.62 -1.47
CA PHE A 177 1.65 0.09 -0.25
C PHE A 177 0.79 1.35 -0.01
N GLY A 178 0.41 2.07 -1.08
CA GLY A 178 -0.42 3.27 -0.96
C GLY A 178 -1.86 2.99 -0.56
N GLU A 179 -2.46 1.95 -1.12
CA GLU A 179 -3.78 1.50 -0.68
C GLU A 179 -3.75 1.08 0.79
N PHE A 180 -2.73 0.34 1.22
CA PHE A 180 -2.55 -0.01 2.62
C PHE A 180 -2.47 1.21 3.54
N LEU A 181 -1.78 2.28 3.15
CA LEU A 181 -1.77 3.51 3.93
C LEU A 181 -3.17 4.11 4.09
N GLY A 182 -4.01 4.03 3.05
CA GLY A 182 -5.41 4.45 3.10
C GLY A 182 -6.32 3.59 3.98
N LEU A 183 -5.92 2.35 4.28
CA LEU A 183 -6.67 1.43 5.16
C LEU A 183 -6.42 1.68 6.65
N LEU A 184 -5.45 2.52 7.02
CA LEU A 184 -5.16 2.80 8.43
C LEU A 184 -6.26 3.65 9.08
N TYR A 185 -6.74 3.24 10.26
CA TYR A 185 -7.74 3.94 11.08
C TYR A 185 -7.45 3.95 12.59
#